data_AF-A0A7U9XFL1-F1
#
_entry.id   AF-A0A7U9XFL1-F1
#
_cell.length_a   1.000
_cell.length_b   1.000
_cell.length_c   1.000
_cell.angle_alpha   90.00
_cell.angle_beta   90.00
_cell.angle_gamma   90.00
#
_symmetry.space_group_name_H-M   'P 1'
#
loop_
_entity.id
_entity.type
_entity.pdbx_description
1 polymer ?
#
loop_
_entity_poly.entity_id
_entity_poly.type
_entity_poly.pdbx_seq_one_letter_code
_entity_poly.pdbx_strand_id
1 'polypeptide(L)'
;MDREAGEERVALCGANAYDKKYYFNEKFAGLPVSIKEELRIISVLFTEEAGGIFTIEFEKDGNITMRTEYAQDDFLYDEIGSGLLVGEIRRKRQEMFESLSLYYRVFILHEDPAGLLAGAEKEP
;
A
#
# COMPACT_ATOMS: atom_id res chain seq x y z
N MET A 1 -2.34 -19.97 -17.02
CA MET A 1 -2.82 -19.99 -15.61
C MET A 1 -1.65 -19.52 -14.78
N ASP A 2 -1.42 -18.23 -14.89
CA ASP A 2 -0.19 -17.53 -14.55
C ASP A 2 -0.15 -17.32 -13.04
N ARG A 3 0.32 -18.36 -12.35
CA ARG A 3 0.68 -18.31 -10.92
C ARG A 3 2.16 -17.99 -10.80
N GLU A 4 2.53 -16.75 -11.09
CA GLU A 4 3.87 -16.22 -10.79
C GLU A 4 3.71 -14.83 -10.16
N ALA A 5 3.55 -14.79 -8.83
CA ALA A 5 3.71 -13.58 -8.01
C ALA A 5 3.79 -13.98 -6.52
N GLY A 6 4.64 -14.96 -6.20
CA GLY A 6 4.88 -15.42 -4.83
C GLY A 6 6.20 -14.91 -4.25
N GLU A 7 6.79 -13.87 -4.81
CA GLU A 7 8.08 -13.35 -4.35
C GLU A 7 7.85 -12.25 -3.29
N GLU A 8 7.73 -12.68 -2.03
CA GLU A 8 8.03 -11.89 -0.82
C GLU A 8 7.28 -10.55 -0.63
N ARG A 9 6.06 -10.40 -1.16
CA ARG A 9 5.23 -9.22 -0.90
C ARG A 9 4.26 -9.45 0.24
N VAL A 10 4.06 -8.43 1.08
CA VAL A 10 3.18 -8.49 2.24
C VAL A 10 2.04 -7.49 2.08
N ALA A 11 0.81 -7.98 1.88
CA ALA A 11 -0.37 -7.13 1.83
C ALA A 11 -0.53 -6.32 3.13
N LEU A 12 -0.64 -5.00 3.04
CA LEU A 12 -0.90 -4.10 4.18
C LEU A 12 -2.39 -3.97 4.43
N CYS A 13 -3.15 -3.59 3.41
CA CYS A 13 -4.59 -3.42 3.47
C CYS A 13 -5.21 -3.52 2.09
N GLY A 14 -6.52 -3.72 2.04
CA GLY A 14 -7.26 -3.64 0.80
C GLY A 14 -8.74 -3.36 1.02
N ALA A 15 -9.38 -2.79 0.01
CA ALA A 15 -10.82 -2.59 -0.03
C ALA A 15 -11.39 -3.24 -1.29
N ASN A 16 -12.61 -3.73 -1.17
CA ASN A 16 -13.38 -4.30 -2.28
C ASN A 16 -14.65 -3.47 -2.46
N ALA A 17 -14.81 -2.84 -3.63
CA ALA A 17 -15.99 -2.04 -3.98
C ALA A 17 -17.27 -2.89 -4.04
N TYR A 18 -17.17 -4.10 -4.59
CA TYR A 18 -18.28 -5.01 -4.82
C TYR A 18 -18.89 -5.51 -3.52
N ASP A 19 -18.05 -5.94 -2.59
CA ASP A 19 -18.46 -6.50 -1.29
C ASP A 19 -18.50 -5.42 -0.18
N LYS A 20 -18.01 -4.20 -0.48
CA LYS A 20 -17.85 -3.09 0.47
C LYS A 20 -17.13 -3.51 1.75
N LYS A 21 -16.13 -4.38 1.59
CA LYS A 21 -15.31 -4.91 2.69
C LYS A 21 -13.93 -4.30 2.65
N TYR A 22 -13.47 -3.94 3.84
CA TYR A 22 -12.10 -3.50 4.08
C TYR A 22 -11.36 -4.57 4.89
N TYR A 23 -10.15 -4.88 4.44
CA TYR A 23 -9.24 -5.81 5.08
C TYR A 23 -7.96 -5.08 5.44
N PHE A 24 -7.46 -5.33 6.65
CA PHE A 24 -6.19 -4.80 7.13
C PHE A 24 -5.37 -5.94 7.71
N ASN A 25 -4.09 -5.99 7.40
CA ASN A 25 -3.23 -7.07 7.84
C ASN A 25 -2.79 -6.86 9.29
N GLU A 26 -3.10 -7.83 10.15
CA GLU A 26 -2.79 -7.81 11.57
C GLU A 26 -1.28 -7.77 11.88
N LYS A 27 -0.41 -8.15 10.93
CA LYS A 27 1.04 -7.94 11.05
C LYS A 27 1.40 -6.47 11.30
N PHE A 28 0.54 -5.56 10.85
CA PHE A 28 0.68 -4.11 11.02
C PHE A 28 -0.24 -3.56 12.11
N ALA A 29 -0.74 -4.41 13.00
CA ALA A 29 -1.56 -3.99 14.14
C ALA A 29 -0.80 -3.04 15.09
N GLY A 30 0.53 -2.99 15.02
CA GLY A 30 1.35 -2.01 15.75
C GLY A 30 1.28 -0.58 15.20
N LEU A 31 0.73 -0.36 14.01
CA LEU A 31 0.63 0.98 13.44
C LEU A 31 -0.34 1.88 14.23
N PRO A 32 -0.09 3.20 14.27
CA PRO A 32 -0.99 4.16 14.90
C PRO A 32 -2.39 4.09 14.29
N VAL A 33 -3.42 4.24 15.12
CA VAL A 33 -4.82 4.23 14.68
C VAL A 33 -5.08 5.26 13.57
N SER A 34 -4.48 6.45 13.68
CA SER A 34 -4.61 7.51 12.68
C SER A 34 -4.14 7.07 11.29
N ILE A 35 -3.07 6.27 11.20
CA ILE A 35 -2.56 5.74 9.91
C ILE A 35 -3.50 4.66 9.37
N LYS A 36 -4.00 3.77 10.24
CA LYS A 36 -4.95 2.72 9.84
C LYS A 36 -6.25 3.32 9.32
N GLU A 37 -6.73 4.37 9.97
CA GLU A 37 -7.94 5.08 9.57
C GLU A 37 -7.74 5.77 8.22
N GLU A 38 -6.62 6.47 8.02
CA GLU A 38 -6.26 7.05 6.72
C GLU A 38 -6.17 6.01 5.60
N LEU A 39 -5.48 4.88 5.83
CA LEU A 39 -5.40 3.79 4.86
C LEU A 39 -6.78 3.24 4.50
N ARG A 40 -7.67 3.11 5.49
CA ARG A 40 -9.06 2.70 5.27
C ARG A 40 -9.83 3.73 4.45
N ILE A 41 -9.73 5.01 4.79
CA ILE A 41 -10.37 6.11 4.07
C ILE A 41 -9.92 6.09 2.61
N ILE A 42 -8.62 6.03 2.36
CA ILE A 42 -8.03 5.97 1.01
C ILE A 42 -8.55 4.76 0.25
N SER A 43 -8.52 3.57 0.86
CA SER A 43 -8.94 2.34 0.18
C SER A 43 -10.42 2.39 -0.21
N VAL A 44 -11.27 2.90 0.70
CA VAL A 44 -12.71 3.05 0.45
C VAL A 44 -12.98 4.12 -0.62
N LEU A 45 -12.39 5.31 -0.48
CA LEU A 45 -12.53 6.39 -1.46
C LEU A 45 -12.08 5.94 -2.85
N PHE A 46 -10.97 5.22 -2.93
CA PHE A 46 -10.48 4.67 -4.19
C PHE A 46 -11.50 3.73 -4.82
N THR A 47 -12.00 2.76 -4.05
CA THR A 47 -13.01 1.82 -4.56
C THR A 47 -14.34 2.45 -4.90
N GLU A 48 -14.68 3.60 -4.28
CA GLU A 48 -15.90 4.35 -4.62
C GLU A 48 -15.73 5.19 -5.90
N GLU A 49 -14.54 5.73 -6.16
CA GLU A 49 -14.27 6.54 -7.36
C GLU A 49 -13.89 5.69 -8.58
N ALA A 50 -12.98 4.72 -8.42
CA ALA A 50 -12.46 3.89 -9.51
C ALA A 50 -13.21 2.57 -9.71
N GLY A 51 -13.89 2.06 -8.67
CA GLY A 51 -14.44 0.70 -8.66
C GLY A 51 -13.37 -0.38 -8.43
N GLY A 52 -13.79 -1.65 -8.46
CA GLY A 52 -12.87 -2.77 -8.35
C GLY A 52 -12.39 -3.10 -6.92
N ILE A 53 -11.21 -3.72 -6.87
CA ILE A 53 -10.52 -4.15 -5.66
C ILE A 53 -9.21 -3.37 -5.61
N PHE A 54 -9.00 -2.66 -4.52
CA PHE A 54 -7.76 -1.91 -4.28
C PHE A 54 -6.99 -2.58 -3.16
N THR A 55 -5.73 -2.92 -3.42
CA THR A 55 -4.85 -3.58 -2.45
C THR A 55 -3.53 -2.83 -2.37
N ILE A 56 -3.08 -2.56 -1.15
CA ILE A 56 -1.77 -1.99 -0.86
C ILE A 56 -0.91 -3.09 -0.28
N GLU A 57 0.29 -3.27 -0.83
CA GLU A 57 1.24 -4.31 -0.45
C GLU A 57 2.66 -3.72 -0.30
N PHE A 58 3.44 -4.29 0.62
CA PHE A 58 4.86 -4.00 0.76
C PHE A 58 5.67 -4.97 -0.08
N GLU A 59 6.70 -4.46 -0.73
CA GLU A 59 7.74 -5.24 -1.38
C GLU A 59 8.84 -5.65 -0.40
N LYS A 60 9.70 -6.57 -0.83
CA LYS A 60 10.85 -7.05 -0.04
C LYS A 60 11.80 -5.95 0.43
N ASP A 61 11.91 -4.87 -0.34
CA ASP A 61 12.73 -3.69 -0.02
C ASP A 61 12.02 -2.73 0.95
N GLY A 62 10.79 -3.02 1.38
CA GLY A 62 9.94 -2.13 2.18
C GLY A 62 9.25 -1.02 1.39
N ASN A 63 9.41 -0.99 0.06
CA ASN A 63 8.62 -0.11 -0.79
C ASN A 63 7.15 -0.51 -0.81
N ILE A 64 6.27 0.49 -0.91
CA ILE A 64 4.83 0.27 -0.97
C ILE A 64 4.38 0.27 -2.43
N THR A 65 3.71 -0.80 -2.82
CA THR A 65 3.07 -0.98 -4.11
C THR A 65 1.56 -0.98 -3.92
N MET A 66 0.87 -0.33 -4.85
CA MET A 66 -0.59 -0.32 -4.89
C MET A 66 -1.03 -1.11 -6.11
N ARG A 67 -1.88 -2.11 -5.91
CA ARG A 67 -2.45 -2.94 -6.96
C ARG A 67 -3.96 -2.70 -7.02
N THR A 68 -4.44 -2.54 -8.24
CA THR A 68 -5.85 -2.48 -8.56
C THR A 68 -6.20 -3.72 -9.35
N GLU A 69 -7.26 -4.39 -8.95
CA GLU A 69 -7.85 -5.51 -9.66
C GLU A 69 -9.31 -5.18 -9.95
N TYR A 70 -9.84 -5.62 -11.08
CA TYR A 70 -11.23 -5.42 -11.46
C TYR A 70 -11.80 -6.74 -11.98
N ALA A 71 -13.10 -6.95 -11.83
CA ALA A 71 -13.75 -8.11 -12.43
C ALA A 71 -13.73 -7.98 -13.96
N GLN A 72 -13.52 -9.07 -14.69
CA GLN A 72 -13.48 -9.06 -16.17
C GLN A 72 -14.77 -8.51 -16.82
N ASP A 73 -15.89 -8.53 -16.09
CA ASP A 73 -17.19 -8.01 -16.56
C ASP A 73 -17.46 -6.57 -16.07
N ASP A 74 -16.48 -5.93 -15.44
CA ASP A 74 -16.67 -4.64 -14.78
C ASP A 74 -16.49 -3.47 -15.75
N PHE A 75 -17.53 -3.23 -16.54
CA PHE A 75 -17.64 -2.04 -17.41
C PHE A 75 -17.64 -0.71 -16.64
N LEU A 76 -17.85 -0.75 -15.32
CA LEU A 76 -17.85 0.40 -14.43
C LEU A 76 -16.44 0.78 -13.95
N TYR A 77 -15.43 -0.07 -14.16
CA TYR A 77 -14.06 0.24 -13.77
C TYR A 77 -13.47 1.31 -14.69
N ASP A 78 -13.11 2.46 -14.11
CA ASP A 78 -12.44 3.52 -14.84
C ASP A 78 -10.93 3.32 -14.80
N GLU A 79 -10.38 2.65 -15.82
CA GLU A 79 -8.96 2.34 -15.91
C GLU A 79 -8.08 3.61 -15.83
N ILE A 80 -8.53 4.70 -16.45
CA ILE A 80 -7.79 5.96 -16.52
C ILE A 80 -7.78 6.66 -15.14
N GLY A 81 -8.94 6.76 -14.51
CA GLY A 81 -9.17 7.33 -13.19
C GLY A 81 -8.46 6.55 -12.11
N SER A 82 -8.42 5.23 -12.20
CA SER A 82 -7.69 4.37 -11.27
C SER A 82 -6.19 4.74 -11.22
N GLY A 83 -5.54 4.90 -12.38
CA GLY A 83 -4.12 5.27 -12.45
C GLY A 83 -3.86 6.68 -11.93
N LEU A 84 -4.74 7.64 -12.26
CA LEU A 84 -4.69 9.01 -11.76
C LEU A 84 -4.85 9.08 -10.24
N LEU A 85 -5.82 8.37 -9.68
CA LEU A 85 -6.08 8.31 -8.26
C LEU A 85 -4.92 7.68 -7.48
N VAL A 86 -4.34 6.59 -7.99
CA VAL A 86 -3.14 5.99 -7.39
C VAL A 86 -2.00 7.02 -7.34
N GLY A 87 -1.78 7.75 -8.43
CA GLY A 87 -0.77 8.81 -8.48
C GLY A 87 -1.05 9.94 -7.48
N GLU A 88 -2.29 10.40 -7.40
CA GLU A 88 -2.71 11.45 -6.47
C GLU A 88 -2.57 11.03 -5.00
N ILE A 89 -3.00 9.81 -4.65
CA ILE A 89 -2.84 9.24 -3.30
C ILE A 89 -1.37 9.17 -2.94
N ARG A 90 -0.55 8.59 -3.83
CA ARG A 90 0.89 8.45 -3.62
C ARG A 90 1.57 9.81 -3.42
N ARG A 91 1.12 10.85 -4.11
CA ARG A 91 1.66 12.21 -4.00
C ARG A 91 1.15 12.96 -2.77
N LYS A 92 -0.16 12.90 -2.47
CA LYS A 92 -0.77 13.59 -1.31
C LYS A 92 -0.36 12.98 0.02
N ARG A 93 -0.13 11.67 0.05
CA ARG A 93 0.16 10.91 1.28
C ARG A 93 1.55 10.28 1.24
N GLN A 94 2.46 10.85 0.45
CA GLN A 94 3.84 10.36 0.33
C GLN A 94 4.50 10.23 1.70
N GLU A 95 4.40 11.25 2.56
CA GLU A 95 4.98 11.25 3.91
C GLU A 95 4.45 10.10 4.78
N MET A 96 3.17 9.75 4.61
CA MET A 96 2.55 8.61 5.30
C MET A 96 3.14 7.30 4.80
N PHE A 97 3.27 7.14 3.48
CA PHE A 97 3.86 5.95 2.87
C PHE A 97 5.36 5.81 3.19
N GLU A 98 6.11 6.90 3.27
CA GLU A 98 7.50 6.89 3.69
C GLU A 98 7.64 6.45 5.16
N SER A 99 6.77 6.95 6.04
CA SER A 99 6.73 6.52 7.45
C SER A 99 6.39 5.03 7.58
N LEU A 100 5.46 4.54 6.76
CA LEU A 100 5.06 3.14 6.69
C LEU A 100 6.18 2.23 6.16
N SER A 101 6.89 2.68 5.12
CA SER A 101 8.06 1.99 4.56
C SER A 101 9.15 1.86 5.61
N LEU A 102 9.48 2.95 6.31
CA LEU A 102 10.45 2.93 7.40
C LEU A 102 10.03 1.97 8.52
N TYR A 103 8.75 2.00 8.92
CA TYR A 103 8.20 1.07 9.90
C TYR A 103 8.38 -0.39 9.46
N TYR A 104 8.07 -0.72 8.21
CA TYR A 104 8.24 -2.07 7.69
C TYR A 104 9.71 -2.51 7.71
N ARG A 105 10.63 -1.65 7.26
CA ARG A 105 12.08 -1.95 7.29
C ARG A 105 12.59 -2.20 8.70
N VAL A 106 12.25 -1.35 9.66
CA VAL A 106 12.76 -1.46 11.03
C VAL A 106 12.07 -2.57 11.83
N PHE A 107 10.74 -2.68 11.76
CA PHE A 107 9.97 -3.61 12.60
C PHE A 107 9.78 -4.99 11.98
N ILE A 108 9.70 -5.08 10.64
CA ILE A 108 9.46 -6.35 9.93
C ILE A 108 10.76 -6.91 9.35
N LEU A 109 11.56 -6.09 8.66
CA LEU A 109 12.86 -6.53 8.12
C LEU A 109 13.97 -6.51 9.18
N HIS A 110 13.70 -5.99 10.39
CA HIS A 110 14.69 -5.84 11.46
C HIS A 110 15.95 -5.08 11.00
N GLU A 111 15.82 -4.15 10.06
CA GLU A 111 16.93 -3.26 9.67
C GLU A 111 17.30 -2.34 10.83
N ASP A 112 18.61 -2.15 11.02
CA ASP A 112 19.11 -1.29 12.09
C ASP A 112 18.92 0.20 11.70
N PRO A 113 18.09 0.97 12.42
CA PRO A 113 17.82 2.36 12.08
C PRO A 113 19.05 3.25 12.23
N ALA A 114 20.07 2.85 13.02
CA ALA A 114 21.31 3.61 13.14
C ALA A 114 22.20 3.47 11.89
N GLY A 115 22.12 2.34 11.18
CA GLY A 115 22.79 2.14 9.89
C GLY A 115 22.23 3.00 8.76
N LEU A 116 20.91 3.22 8.75
CA LEU A 116 20.22 4.08 7.78
C LEU A 116 20.58 5.57 7.94
N LEU A 117 20.78 6.05 9.16
CA LEU A 117 21.18 7.43 9.44
C LEU A 117 22.69 7.67 9.23
N ALA A 118 23.52 6.64 9.40
CA ALA A 118 24.97 6.73 9.21
C ALA A 118 25.42 6.72 7.73
N GLY A 119 24.53 6.40 6.79
CA GLY A 119 24.82 6.38 5.35
C GLY A 119 24.90 7.75 4.68
N ALA A 120 24.51 8.84 5.35
CA ALA A 120 24.57 10.20 4.80
C ALA A 120 25.94 10.88 4.96
N GLU A 121 26.89 10.24 5.64
CA GLU A 121 28.20 10.82 5.96
C GLU A 121 29.37 10.02 5.41
N LYS A 122 29.27 9.37 4.24
CA LYS A 122 30.47 9.00 3.48
C LYS A 122 30.22 9.08 1.99
N GLU A 123 30.76 10.13 1.36
CA GLU A 123 31.78 9.93 0.34
C GLU A 123 32.73 11.16 0.26
N PRO A 124 33.98 10.94 -0.16
CA PRO A 124 35.18 11.72 0.19
C PRO A 124 35.42 13.00 -0.63
#